data_AF-A0AAW6YNY6-F1
#
_entry.id   AF-A0AAW6YNY6-F1
#
_cell.length_a   1.000
_cell.length_b   1.000
_cell.length_c   1.000
_cell.angle_alpha   90.00
_cell.angle_beta   90.00
_cell.angle_gamma   90.00
#
_symmetry.space_group_name_H-M   'P 1'
#
loop_
_entity.id
_entity.type
_entity.pdbx_description
1 polymer ?
#
loop_
_entity_poly.entity_id
_entity_poly.type
_entity_poly.pdbx_seq_one_letter_code
_entity_poly.pdbx_strand_id
1 'polypeptide(L)' 'MHKNNSLFEWIAMGMYAALIILAITFIHIPMPSAISKSFVHPGNALVVLGVLLMGEKRGTLAAVAGLFLYDVL' A
#
# COMPACT_ATOMS: atom_id res chain seq x y z
N MET A 1 -28.04 -14.85 -2.83
CA MET A 1 -27.23 -15.59 -1.84
C MET A 1 -26.15 -14.66 -1.28
N HIS A 2 -26.44 -13.98 -0.17
CA HIS A 2 -25.53 -13.04 0.49
C HIS A 2 -24.65 -13.85 1.46
N LYS A 3 -23.58 -14.46 0.95
CA LYS A 3 -22.58 -15.09 1.83
C LYS A 3 -21.65 -13.97 2.29
N ASN A 4 -21.70 -13.66 3.58
CA ASN A 4 -20.85 -12.66 4.22
C ASN A 4 -19.39 -13.12 4.08
N ASN A 5 -18.73 -12.80 2.96
CA ASN A 5 -17.38 -13.24 2.62
C ASN A 5 -16.33 -12.37 3.34
N SER A 6 -16.52 -12.16 4.64
CA SER A 6 -15.58 -11.39 5.47
C SER A 6 -14.15 -11.91 5.32
N LEU A 7 -13.97 -13.23 5.22
CA LEU A 7 -12.67 -13.86 4.96
C LEU A 7 -12.03 -13.38 3.64
N PHE A 8 -12.80 -13.23 2.57
CA PHE A 8 -12.28 -12.73 1.29
C PHE A 8 -11.81 -11.29 1.41
N GLU A 9 -12.54 -10.46 2.16
CA GLU A 9 -12.17 -9.06 2.40
C GLU A 9 -10.87 -8.96 3.21
N TRP A 10 -10.69 -9.79 4.23
CA TRP A 10 -9.46 -9.86 5.02
C TRP A 10 -8.26 -10.35 4.19
N ILE A 11 -8.46 -11.38 3.36
CA ILE A 11 -7.42 -11.88 2.46
C ILE A 11 -7.04 -10.81 1.43
N ALA A 12 -8.03 -10.12 0.86
CA ALA A 12 -7.78 -9.05 -0.10
C ALA A 12 -7.02 -7.89 0.55
N MET A 13 -7.33 -7.51 1.79
CA MET A 13 -6.59 -6.50 2.55
C MET A 13 -5.13 -6.91 2.77
N GLY A 14 -4.88 -8.16 3.18
CA GLY A 14 -3.52 -8.70 3.36
C GLY A 14 -2.73 -8.78 2.05
N MET A 15 -3.37 -9.22 0.96
CA MET A 15 -2.75 -9.21 -0.37
C MET A 15 -2.40 -7.79 -0.82
N TYR A 16 -3.27 -6.81 -0.57
CA TYR A 16 -3.01 -5.42 -0.92
C TYR A 16 -1.83 -4.84 -0.12
N ALA A 17 -1.75 -5.15 1.18
CA ALA A 17 -0.61 -4.76 2.01
C ALA A 17 0.72 -5.36 1.50
N ALA A 18 0.73 -6.64 1.12
CA ALA A 18 1.90 -7.28 0.53
C ALA A 18 2.28 -6.67 -0.83
N LEU A 19 1.28 -6.28 -1.62
CA LEU A 19 1.46 -5.57 -2.89
C LEU A 19 2.09 -4.19 -2.69
N ILE A 20 1.67 -3.45 -1.65
CA ILE A 20 2.28 -2.17 -1.28
C ILE A 20 3.76 -2.38 -0.97
N ILE A 21 4.11 -3.35 -0.11
CA ILE A 21 5.51 -3.63 0.25
C ILE A 21 6.32 -3.91 -1.02
N LEU A 22 5.88 -4.87 -1.84
CA LEU A 22 6.58 -5.26 -3.07
C LEU A 22 6.74 -4.08 -4.04
N ALA A 23 5.68 -3.29 -4.22
CA ALA A 23 5.73 -2.13 -5.10
C ALA A 23 6.69 -1.05 -4.58
N ILE A 24 6.78 -0.83 -3.26
CA ILE A 24 7.76 0.10 -2.69
C ILE A 24 9.18 -0.47 -2.84
N THR A 25 9.41 -1.78 -2.64
CA THR A 25 10.75 -2.37 -2.74
C THR A 25 11.31 -2.39 -4.16
N PHE A 26 10.45 -2.56 -5.17
CA PHE A 26 10.88 -2.71 -6.57
C PHE A 26 10.77 -1.42 -7.39
N ILE A 27 9.81 -0.54 -7.09
CA ILE A 27 9.58 0.69 -7.86
C ILE A 27 10.30 1.84 -7.18
N HIS A 28 11.60 1.94 -7.38
CA HIS A 28 12.35 3.15 -7.04
C HIS A 28 12.60 3.96 -8.30
N ILE A 29 11.89 5.07 -8.44
CA ILE A 29 12.12 6.02 -9.52
C ILE A 29 13.03 7.12 -8.95
N PRO A 30 14.35 7.09 -9.25
CA PRO A 30 15.25 8.16 -8.83
C PRO A 30 14.90 9.43 -9.61
N MET A 31 14.48 10.49 -8.91
CA MET A 31 14.30 11.78 -9.58
C MET A 31 15.67 12.44 -9.80
N PRO A 32 15.86 13.09 -10.96
CA PRO A 32 17.08 13.83 -11.25
C PRO A 32 17.02 15.18 -10.51
N SER A 33 17.23 15.18 -9.19
CA SER A 33 17.34 16.43 -8.41
C SER A 33 18.77 16.61 -7.93
N ALA A 34 19.41 17.68 -8.38
CA ALA A 34 20.82 17.99 -8.16
C ALA A 34 21.18 18.38 -6.69
N ILE A 35 20.20 18.46 -5.78
CA ILE A 35 20.39 19.03 -4.43
C ILE A 35 19.87 18.09 -3.32
N SER A 36 19.05 17.10 -3.64
CA SER A 36 18.58 16.12 -2.65
C SER A 36 18.29 14.78 -3.32
N LYS A 37 18.69 13.66 -2.68
CA LYS A 37 18.27 12.29 -3.00
C LYS A 37 16.75 12.12 -2.79
N SER A 38 15.93 12.88 -3.50
CA SER A 38 14.48 12.76 -3.44
C SER A 38 14.07 11.63 -4.37
N PHE A 39 13.77 10.47 -3.79
CA PHE A 39 13.12 9.38 -4.49
C PHE A 39 11.63 9.64 -4.52
N VAL A 40 10.96 9.36 -5.65
CA VAL A 40 9.50 9.23 -5.59
C VAL A 40 9.24 8.03 -4.70
N HIS A 41 8.53 8.23 -3.59
CA HIS A 41 8.06 7.14 -2.75
C HIS A 41 6.68 6.70 -3.26
N PRO A 42 6.59 5.69 -4.15
CA PRO A 42 5.30 5.26 -4.67
C PRO A 42 4.39 4.69 -3.58
N GLY A 43 4.95 4.35 -2.41
CA GLY A 43 4.20 3.86 -1.25
C GLY A 43 3.06 4.78 -0.85
N ASN A 44 3.28 6.10 -0.85
CA ASN A 44 2.23 7.06 -0.49
C ASN A 44 1.10 7.07 -1.54
N ALA A 45 1.42 6.92 -2.82
CA ALA A 45 0.42 6.83 -3.88
C ALA A 45 -0.39 5.53 -3.77
N LEU A 46 0.27 4.42 -3.45
CA LEU A 46 -0.37 3.11 -3.25
C LEU A 46 -1.27 3.09 -2.00
N VAL A 47 -0.92 3.82 -0.94
CA VAL A 47 -1.81 4.02 0.22
C VAL A 47 -3.09 4.72 -0.20
N VAL A 48 -3.00 5.82 -0.95
CA VAL A 48 -4.17 6.55 -1.46
C VAL A 48 -5.02 5.66 -2.37
N LEU A 49 -4.40 4.86 -3.22
CA LEU A 49 -5.10 3.87 -4.05
C LEU A 49 -5.81 2.79 -3.21
N GLY A 50 -5.21 2.33 -2.12
CA GLY A 50 -5.83 1.35 -1.21
C GLY A 50 -7.07 1.89 -0.54
N VAL A 51 -7.01 3.15 -0.11
CA VAL A 51 -8.16 3.87 0.45
C VAL A 51 -9.28 4.05 -0.59
N LEU A 52 -8.93 4.38 -1.83
CA LEU A 52 -9.91 4.55 -2.91
C LEU A 52 -10.55 3.23 -3.37
N LEU A 53 -9.80 2.12 -3.36
CA LEU A 53 -10.27 0.82 -3.84
C LEU A 53 -11.08 0.03 -2.78
N MET A 54 -10.66 0.06 -1.51
CA MET A 54 -11.30 -0.70 -0.42
C MET A 54 -12.16 0.15 0.54
N GLY A 55 -12.22 1.46 0.31
CA GLY A 55 -12.95 2.42 1.15
C GLY A 55 -12.16 2.88 2.37
N GLU A 56 -12.57 4.02 2.94
CA GLU A 56 -11.83 4.74 3.99
C GLU A 56 -11.43 3.88 5.18
N LYS A 57 -12.31 3.03 5.71
CA LYS A 57 -12.00 2.31 6.97
C LYS A 57 -11.09 1.11 6.78
N ARG A 58 -11.27 0.36 5.70
CA ARG A 58 -10.56 -0.91 5.46
C ARG A 58 -9.30 -0.69 4.63
N GLY A 59 -9.38 0.20 3.65
CA GLY A 59 -8.23 0.61 2.84
C GLY A 59 -7.16 1.32 3.68
N THR A 60 -7.53 2.20 4.61
CA THR A 60 -6.53 2.84 5.49
C THR A 60 -5.85 1.84 6.41
N LEU A 61 -6.59 0.90 7.02
CA LEU A 61 -6.00 -0.15 7.86
C LEU A 61 -5.02 -1.03 7.10
N ALA A 62 -5.39 -1.51 5.91
CA ALA A 62 -4.52 -2.32 5.07
C ALA A 62 -3.29 -1.53 4.58
N ALA A 63 -3.50 -0.26 4.24
CA ALA A 63 -2.44 0.60 3.72
C ALA A 63 -1.42 1.02 4.79
N VAL A 64 -1.89 1.40 5.98
CA VAL A 64 -1.02 1.70 7.13
C VAL A 64 -0.27 0.45 7.56
N ALA A 65 -0.91 -0.72 7.61
CA ALA A 65 -0.23 -1.97 7.92
C ALA A 65 0.87 -2.30 6.90
N GLY A 66 0.58 -2.16 5.59
CA GLY A 66 1.58 -2.38 4.55
C GLY A 66 2.76 -1.41 4.59
N LEU A 67 2.50 -0.12 4.83
CA LEU A 67 3.54 0.91 4.87
C LEU A 67 4.38 0.83 6.15
N PHE A 68 3.76 0.54 7.30
CA PHE A 68 4.45 0.29 8.56
C PHE A 68 5.35 -0.95 8.47
N LEU A 69 4.85 -2.03 7.88
CA LEU A 69 5.64 -3.24 7.68
C LEU A 69 6.84 -2.99 6.76
N TYR A 70 6.67 -2.20 5.70
CA TYR A 70 7.79 -1.81 4.83
C TYR A 70 8.84 -0.96 5.57
N ASP A 71 8.42 0.01 6.38
CA ASP A 71 9.35 0.90 7.09
C ASP A 71 10.15 0.19 8.19
N VAL A 72 9.60 -0.91 8.73
CA VAL A 72 10.28 -1.80 9.70
C VAL A 72 11.26 -2.77 9.02
N LEU A 73 11.04 -3.12 7.75
CA LEU A 73 11.80 -4.13 6.99
C LEU A 73 13.05 -3.54 6.34
#